data_AF-A0A966V5A3-F1
#
_entry.id   AF-A0A966V5A3-F1
#
_cell.length_a   1.000
_cell.length_b   1.000
_cell.length_c   1.000
_cell.angle_alpha   90.00
_cell.angle_beta   90.00
_cell.angle_gamma   90.00
#
_symmetry.space_group_name_H-M   'P 1'
#
loop_
_entity.id
_entity.type
_entity.pdbx_description
1 polymer ?
#
loop_
_entity_poly.entity_id
_entity_poly.type
_entity_poly.pdbx_seq_one_letter_code
_entity_poly.pdbx_strand_id
1 'polypeptide(L)'
;MELIDRQEYISWKLPKDWHILLTTNPDNGDYNVNSIDVAQKTRFITANLKFDIDCWAEWAEKNAIDTRCINFLLMHPDVVKKETNARAMTTFFNSISSLPNFDTPESLAMIQFIAEGSVGPEIGTMFTMFINNKLDKLISPDKVLLKDNWKEVEDELKSIIGSGDAYRADIANVMATRIINYTVNYSLNNDVTQKIMDRVTSIVTTDVFTFDIKYHMLKTILNGNKDKFAKLMINPAVAQMAVK
;
A
#
# COMPACT_ATOMS: atom_id res chain seq x y z
N MET A 1 -3.28 37.29 5.24
CA MET A 1 -1.80 37.25 5.22
C MET A 1 -1.18 37.55 6.57
N GLU A 2 -1.68 38.52 7.35
CA GLU A 2 -1.13 38.87 8.68
C GLU A 2 -0.97 37.66 9.62
N LEU A 3 -1.90 36.71 9.62
CA LEU A 3 -1.76 35.49 10.44
C LEU A 3 -0.57 34.61 10.04
N ILE A 4 -0.23 34.52 8.75
CA ILE A 4 0.88 33.68 8.28
C ILE A 4 2.21 34.39 8.51
N ASP A 5 2.23 35.69 8.25
CA ASP A 5 3.44 36.54 8.33
C ASP A 5 3.81 36.88 9.78
N ARG A 6 2.81 37.32 10.57
CA ARG A 6 3.00 37.86 11.91
C ARG A 6 2.39 37.02 13.02
N GLN A 7 1.56 36.02 12.69
CA GLN A 7 0.81 35.24 13.67
C GLN A 7 -0.18 36.08 14.50
N GLU A 8 -0.65 37.19 13.95
CA GLU A 8 -1.55 38.14 14.62
C GLU A 8 -2.68 38.58 13.69
N TYR A 9 -3.82 38.94 14.26
CA TYR A 9 -4.93 39.54 13.54
C TYR A 9 -5.68 40.55 14.43
N ILE A 10 -5.60 41.83 14.07
CA ILE A 10 -6.21 42.96 14.79
C ILE A 10 -5.80 42.99 16.28
N SER A 11 -6.65 42.51 17.18
CA SER A 11 -6.41 42.50 18.63
C SER A 11 -6.04 41.12 19.16
N TRP A 12 -5.82 40.14 18.28
CA TRP A 12 -5.58 38.75 18.63
C TRP A 12 -4.20 38.29 18.16
N LYS A 13 -3.53 37.48 18.98
CA LYS A 13 -2.28 36.81 18.65
C LYS A 13 -2.47 35.31 18.75
N LEU A 14 -1.89 34.55 17.82
CA LEU A 14 -1.79 33.10 17.98
C LEU A 14 -1.02 32.79 19.26
N PRO A 15 -1.46 31.78 20.03
CA PRO A 15 -0.71 31.34 21.19
C PRO A 15 0.68 30.86 20.80
N LYS A 16 1.59 30.86 21.77
CA LYS A 16 2.96 30.39 21.57
C LYS A 16 2.96 28.95 21.04
N ASP A 17 3.90 28.66 20.14
CA ASP A 17 4.16 27.34 19.53
C ASP A 17 3.07 26.83 18.58
N TRP A 18 2.15 27.69 18.14
CA TRP A 18 1.18 27.36 17.09
C TRP A 18 1.82 27.43 15.70
N HIS A 19 1.43 26.48 14.84
CA HIS A 19 1.88 26.38 13.46
C HIS A 19 0.67 26.42 12.53
N ILE A 20 0.78 27.19 11.44
CA ILE A 20 -0.26 27.24 10.41
C ILE A 20 0.11 26.26 9.30
N LEU A 21 -0.76 25.28 9.06
CA LEU A 21 -0.67 24.39 7.92
C LEU A 21 -1.76 24.76 6.91
N LEU A 22 -1.35 24.91 5.66
CA LEU A 22 -2.24 25.24 4.55
C LEU A 22 -2.24 24.08 3.56
N THR A 23 -3.42 23.73 3.05
CA THR A 23 -3.57 22.76 1.97
C THR A 23 -4.25 23.45 0.79
N THR A 24 -3.71 23.26 -0.40
CA THR A 24 -4.28 23.79 -1.64
C THR A 24 -4.01 22.80 -2.78
N ASN A 25 -4.89 22.80 -3.77
CA ASN A 25 -4.56 22.19 -5.05
C ASN A 25 -3.44 23.00 -5.74
N PRO A 26 -2.59 22.35 -6.54
CA PRO A 26 -1.54 23.04 -7.28
C PRO A 26 -2.14 23.99 -8.33
N ASP A 27 -1.49 25.14 -8.49
CA ASP A 27 -1.83 26.16 -9.48
C ASP A 27 -1.01 25.92 -10.77
N ASN A 28 -1.35 24.85 -11.46
CA ASN A 28 -0.68 24.37 -12.68
C ASN A 28 -1.62 24.34 -13.90
N GLY A 29 -2.77 25.01 -13.82
CA GLY A 29 -3.81 25.01 -14.86
C GLY A 29 -4.72 23.78 -14.86
N ASP A 30 -4.42 22.77 -14.05
CA ASP A 30 -5.25 21.57 -13.93
C ASP A 30 -6.47 21.76 -13.04
N TYR A 31 -6.42 22.72 -12.13
CA TYR A 31 -7.44 22.96 -11.14
C TYR A 31 -7.95 24.40 -11.27
N ASN A 32 -9.23 24.60 -10.97
CA ASN A 32 -9.78 25.93 -10.83
C ASN A 32 -9.39 26.50 -9.47
N VAL A 33 -8.22 27.12 -9.39
CA VAL A 33 -7.65 27.72 -8.18
C VAL A 33 -7.26 29.17 -8.42
N ASN A 34 -7.32 29.97 -7.37
CA ASN A 34 -6.80 31.33 -7.40
C ASN A 34 -5.28 31.31 -7.20
N SER A 35 -4.55 31.91 -8.13
CA SER A 35 -3.11 32.05 -8.02
C SER A 35 -2.73 32.91 -6.81
N ILE A 36 -1.81 32.39 -6.00
CA ILE A 36 -1.20 33.14 -4.91
C ILE A 36 -0.06 34.00 -5.47
N ASP A 37 -0.05 35.29 -5.13
CA ASP A 37 1.00 36.20 -5.60
C ASP A 37 2.38 35.84 -5.02
N VAL A 38 3.44 36.29 -5.70
CA VAL A 38 4.83 35.95 -5.36
C VAL A 38 5.18 36.39 -3.95
N ALA A 39 4.72 37.56 -3.51
CA ALA A 39 5.03 38.05 -2.17
C ALA A 39 4.38 37.14 -1.13
N GLN A 40 3.13 36.72 -1.31
CA GLN A 40 2.47 35.79 -0.39
C GLN A 40 3.22 34.45 -0.30
N LYS A 41 3.71 33.90 -1.42
CA LYS A 41 4.49 32.65 -1.44
C LYS A 41 5.79 32.72 -0.63
N THR A 42 6.38 33.90 -0.43
CA THR A 42 7.61 34.03 0.39
C THR A 42 7.39 33.82 1.90
N ARG A 43 6.14 33.79 2.37
CA ARG A 43 5.79 33.73 3.80
C ARG A 43 5.54 32.32 4.32
N PHE A 44 5.61 31.31 3.46
CA PHE A 44 5.43 29.92 3.86
C PHE A 44 6.28 28.99 3.00
N ILE A 45 6.64 27.84 3.56
CA ILE A 45 7.34 26.78 2.86
C ILE A 45 6.30 25.94 2.11
N THR A 46 6.46 25.77 0.80
CA THR A 46 5.59 24.93 -0.01
C THR A 46 6.20 23.54 -0.18
N ALA A 47 5.43 22.52 0.15
CA ALA A 47 5.76 21.12 -0.13
C ALA A 47 4.70 20.55 -1.09
N ASN A 48 5.14 20.03 -2.24
CA ASN A 48 4.25 19.38 -3.21
C ASN A 48 4.13 17.90 -2.85
N LEU A 49 2.90 17.44 -2.62
CA LEU A 49 2.60 16.04 -2.38
C LEU A 49 2.26 15.35 -3.70
N LYS A 50 2.77 14.13 -3.87
CA LYS A 50 2.41 13.23 -4.96
C LYS A 50 1.76 11.97 -4.38
N PHE A 51 0.95 11.30 -5.19
CA PHE A 51 0.46 9.98 -4.83
C PHE A 51 1.64 9.00 -4.71
N ASP A 52 1.59 8.18 -3.68
CA ASP A 52 2.57 7.14 -3.38
C ASP A 52 1.79 5.86 -3.11
N ILE A 53 2.01 4.84 -3.94
CA ILE A 53 1.24 3.59 -3.88
C ILE A 53 1.57 2.79 -2.62
N ASP A 54 2.81 2.83 -2.14
CA ASP A 54 3.22 2.09 -0.95
C ASP A 54 2.55 2.70 0.30
N CYS A 55 2.53 4.03 0.38
CA CYS A 55 1.80 4.75 1.44
C CYS A 55 0.29 4.46 1.40
N TRP A 56 -0.32 4.46 0.21
CA TRP A 56 -1.73 4.11 0.07
C TRP A 56 -2.01 2.66 0.45
N ALA A 57 -1.15 1.72 0.06
CA ALA A 57 -1.32 0.30 0.36
C ALA A 57 -1.23 0.04 1.87
N GLU A 58 -0.31 0.70 2.58
CA GLU A 58 -0.22 0.63 4.04
C GLU A 58 -1.50 1.15 4.70
N TRP A 59 -2.01 2.30 4.24
CA TRP A 59 -3.28 2.84 4.72
C TRP A 59 -4.46 1.92 4.42
N ALA A 60 -4.52 1.35 3.21
CA ALA A 60 -5.61 0.50 2.74
C ALA A 60 -5.74 -0.78 3.58
N GLU A 61 -4.62 -1.41 3.93
CA GLU A 61 -4.57 -2.59 4.81
C GLU A 61 -5.10 -2.27 6.21
N LYS A 62 -4.74 -1.10 6.76
CA LYS A 62 -5.23 -0.63 8.08
C LYS A 62 -6.73 -0.32 8.09
N ASN A 63 -7.27 0.08 6.94
CA ASN A 63 -8.68 0.46 6.80
C ASN A 63 -9.55 -0.66 6.20
N ALA A 64 -9.02 -1.89 6.14
CA ALA A 64 -9.75 -3.08 5.66
C ALA A 64 -10.36 -2.90 4.26
N ILE A 65 -9.65 -2.20 3.36
CA ILE A 65 -9.98 -2.21 1.93
C ILE A 65 -9.87 -3.65 1.43
N ASP A 66 -10.78 -4.05 0.54
CA ASP A 66 -10.82 -5.41 0.00
C ASP A 66 -9.44 -5.82 -0.54
N THR A 67 -8.92 -6.94 -0.05
CA THR A 67 -7.56 -7.39 -0.34
C THR A 67 -7.35 -7.61 -1.83
N ARG A 68 -8.39 -8.01 -2.58
CA ARG A 68 -8.31 -8.22 -4.03
C ARG A 68 -8.08 -6.90 -4.76
N CYS A 69 -8.67 -5.81 -4.27
CA CYS A 69 -8.54 -4.48 -4.84
C CYS A 69 -7.19 -3.84 -4.54
N ILE A 70 -6.61 -4.09 -3.35
CA ILE A 70 -5.26 -3.64 -3.03
C ILE A 70 -4.24 -4.28 -3.98
N ASN A 71 -4.39 -5.57 -4.31
CA ASN A 71 -3.53 -6.24 -5.29
C ASN A 71 -3.59 -5.55 -6.65
N PHE A 72 -4.79 -5.22 -7.13
CA PHE A 72 -4.97 -4.52 -8.39
C PHE A 72 -4.22 -3.18 -8.42
N LEU A 73 -4.39 -2.34 -7.39
CA LEU A 73 -3.78 -1.01 -7.40
C LEU A 73 -2.26 -1.05 -7.21
N LEU A 74 -1.74 -2.05 -6.49
CA LEU A 74 -0.30 -2.31 -6.41
C LEU A 74 0.30 -2.75 -7.76
N MET A 75 -0.45 -3.50 -8.56
CA MET A 75 -0.01 -3.93 -9.90
C MET A 75 -0.17 -2.85 -10.97
N HIS A 76 -1.12 -1.93 -10.77
CA HIS A 76 -1.46 -0.88 -11.74
C HIS A 76 -1.47 0.50 -11.08
N PRO A 77 -0.36 0.95 -10.45
CA PRO A 77 -0.32 2.24 -9.77
C PRO A 77 -0.50 3.43 -10.74
N ASP A 78 -0.20 3.24 -12.01
CA ASP A 78 -0.28 4.23 -13.09
C ASP A 78 -1.73 4.65 -13.39
N VAL A 79 -2.72 3.84 -13.02
CA VAL A 79 -4.14 4.21 -13.18
C VAL A 79 -4.56 5.34 -12.24
N VAL A 80 -3.77 5.59 -11.18
CA VAL A 80 -4.03 6.70 -10.25
C VAL A 80 -3.53 8.00 -10.87
N LYS A 81 -4.47 8.74 -11.43
CA LYS A 81 -4.23 10.03 -12.09
C LYS A 81 -5.10 11.12 -11.48
N LYS A 82 -5.12 12.30 -12.08
CA LYS A 82 -5.92 13.43 -11.60
C LYS A 82 -7.42 13.12 -11.61
N GLU A 83 -7.92 12.58 -12.72
CA GLU A 83 -9.33 12.26 -12.95
C GLU A 83 -9.74 10.97 -12.20
N THR A 84 -8.81 10.02 -12.07
CA THR A 84 -8.99 8.72 -11.41
C THR A 84 -8.11 8.62 -10.16
N ASN A 85 -8.21 9.62 -9.28
CA ASN A 85 -7.35 9.72 -8.11
C ASN A 85 -7.61 8.61 -7.07
N ALA A 86 -6.74 8.51 -6.07
CA ALA A 86 -6.80 7.48 -5.02
C ALA A 86 -8.16 7.42 -4.31
N ARG A 87 -8.83 8.57 -4.12
CA ARG A 87 -10.17 8.62 -3.52
C ARG A 87 -11.21 7.97 -4.43
N ALA A 88 -11.18 8.26 -5.73
CA ALA A 88 -12.08 7.65 -6.70
C ALA A 88 -11.89 6.12 -6.75
N MET A 89 -10.64 5.66 -6.80
CA MET A 89 -10.30 4.23 -6.75
C MET A 89 -10.81 3.56 -5.47
N THR A 90 -10.58 4.17 -4.31
CA THR A 90 -11.08 3.64 -3.03
C THR A 90 -12.62 3.60 -2.98
N THR A 91 -13.32 4.61 -3.50
CA THR A 91 -14.78 4.60 -3.60
C THR A 91 -15.29 3.47 -4.50
N PHE A 92 -14.65 3.26 -5.65
CA PHE A 92 -14.95 2.13 -6.53
C PHE A 92 -14.78 0.80 -5.80
N PHE A 93 -13.64 0.58 -5.13
CA PHE A 93 -13.37 -0.65 -4.39
C PHE A 93 -14.37 -0.90 -3.27
N ASN A 94 -14.74 0.14 -2.51
CA ASN A 94 -15.75 0.03 -1.46
C ASN A 94 -17.14 -0.29 -2.01
N SER A 95 -17.44 0.13 -3.24
CA SER A 95 -18.74 -0.12 -3.89
C SER A 95 -18.91 -1.58 -4.31
N ILE A 96 -17.80 -2.31 -4.54
CA ILE A 96 -17.80 -3.72 -4.96
C ILE A 96 -17.44 -4.69 -3.84
N SER A 97 -17.07 -4.21 -2.65
CA SER A 97 -16.54 -5.03 -1.55
C SER A 97 -17.55 -6.04 -0.99
N SER A 98 -18.85 -5.82 -1.20
CA SER A 98 -19.90 -6.76 -0.79
C SER A 98 -20.04 -7.97 -1.71
N LEU A 99 -19.38 -7.96 -2.89
CA LEU A 99 -19.42 -9.10 -3.81
C LEU A 99 -18.49 -10.21 -3.28
N PRO A 100 -19.04 -11.39 -2.93
CA PRO A 100 -18.25 -12.46 -2.33
C PRO A 100 -17.24 -13.04 -3.33
N ASN A 101 -17.63 -13.18 -4.59
CA ASN A 101 -16.79 -13.74 -5.63
C ASN A 101 -16.81 -12.86 -6.88
N PHE A 102 -15.65 -12.30 -7.24
CA PHE A 102 -15.53 -11.41 -8.39
C PHE A 102 -15.59 -12.14 -9.73
N ASP A 103 -15.31 -13.44 -9.79
CA ASP A 103 -15.17 -14.18 -11.06
C ASP A 103 -16.50 -14.68 -11.65
N THR A 104 -17.65 -14.41 -11.01
CA THR A 104 -18.95 -14.80 -11.56
C THR A 104 -19.37 -13.84 -12.68
N PRO A 105 -20.09 -14.31 -13.72
CA PRO A 105 -20.57 -13.45 -14.80
C PRO A 105 -21.36 -12.23 -14.30
N GLU A 106 -22.18 -12.41 -13.26
CA GLU A 106 -22.99 -11.35 -12.66
C GLU A 106 -22.12 -10.31 -11.93
N SER A 107 -21.10 -10.78 -11.20
CA SER A 107 -20.18 -9.91 -10.48
C SER A 107 -19.30 -9.12 -11.45
N LEU A 108 -18.79 -9.76 -12.49
CA LEU A 108 -18.02 -9.08 -13.54
C LEU A 108 -18.84 -7.99 -14.24
N ALA A 109 -20.10 -8.27 -14.59
CA ALA A 109 -20.99 -7.28 -15.17
C ALA A 109 -21.25 -6.10 -14.22
N MET A 110 -21.47 -6.37 -12.93
CA MET A 110 -21.67 -5.34 -11.92
C MET A 110 -20.42 -4.49 -11.69
N ILE A 111 -19.26 -5.14 -11.59
CA ILE A 111 -17.95 -4.48 -11.43
C ILE A 111 -17.69 -3.55 -12.62
N GLN A 112 -17.90 -4.02 -13.84
CA GLN A 112 -17.75 -3.20 -15.05
C GLN A 112 -18.70 -1.99 -15.01
N PHE A 113 -19.97 -2.20 -14.67
CA PHE A 113 -20.96 -1.13 -14.59
C PHE A 113 -20.57 -0.05 -13.55
N ILE A 114 -20.16 -0.46 -12.35
CA ILE A 114 -19.74 0.47 -11.29
C ILE A 114 -18.44 1.18 -11.70
N ALA A 115 -17.50 0.47 -12.33
CA ALA A 115 -16.25 1.07 -12.80
C ALA A 115 -16.53 2.17 -13.83
N GLU A 116 -17.37 1.90 -14.84
CA GLU A 116 -17.76 2.89 -15.86
C GLU A 116 -18.40 4.15 -15.26
N GLY A 117 -19.21 3.98 -14.21
CA GLY A 117 -19.84 5.09 -13.50
C GLY A 117 -18.92 5.84 -12.53
N SER A 118 -17.69 5.39 -12.30
CA SER A 118 -16.79 5.97 -11.29
C SER A 118 -15.38 6.26 -11.81
N VAL A 119 -14.62 5.22 -12.15
CA VAL A 119 -13.20 5.28 -12.53
C VAL A 119 -12.99 5.12 -14.05
N GLY A 120 -14.08 4.92 -14.79
CA GLY A 120 -14.10 4.87 -16.25
C GLY A 120 -13.99 3.45 -16.85
N PRO A 121 -14.36 3.30 -18.14
CA PRO A 121 -14.43 2.00 -18.83
C PRO A 121 -13.08 1.30 -18.98
N GLU A 122 -11.99 2.07 -19.13
CA GLU A 122 -10.63 1.53 -19.27
C GLU A 122 -10.20 0.77 -18.00
N ILE A 123 -10.39 1.39 -16.83
CA ILE A 123 -10.08 0.78 -15.54
C ILE A 123 -11.00 -0.41 -15.27
N GLY A 124 -12.30 -0.32 -15.61
CA GLY A 124 -13.22 -1.46 -15.51
C GLY A 124 -12.75 -2.67 -16.32
N THR A 125 -12.33 -2.43 -17.56
CA THR A 125 -11.80 -3.49 -18.45
C THR A 125 -10.52 -4.08 -17.87
N MET A 126 -9.59 -3.24 -17.40
CA MET A 126 -8.33 -3.68 -16.79
C MET A 126 -8.58 -4.51 -15.53
N PHE A 127 -9.52 -4.09 -14.67
CA PHE A 127 -9.90 -4.82 -13.46
C PHE A 127 -10.56 -6.17 -13.77
N THR A 128 -11.42 -6.23 -14.78
CA THR A 128 -12.01 -7.48 -15.27
C THR A 128 -10.93 -8.43 -15.82
N MET A 129 -9.96 -7.92 -16.57
CA MET A 129 -8.81 -8.73 -17.03
C MET A 129 -7.95 -9.23 -15.87
N PHE A 130 -7.74 -8.41 -14.84
CA PHE A 130 -7.03 -8.80 -13.62
C PHE A 130 -7.72 -9.98 -12.92
N ILE A 131 -9.04 -9.97 -12.81
CA ILE A 131 -9.84 -11.09 -12.26
C ILE A 131 -9.74 -12.33 -13.16
N ASN A 132 -9.86 -12.17 -14.48
CA ASN A 132 -9.75 -13.28 -15.43
C ASN A 132 -8.39 -13.97 -15.37
N ASN A 133 -7.32 -13.21 -15.10
CA ASN A 133 -5.98 -13.73 -14.88
C ASN A 133 -5.77 -14.34 -13.48
N LYS A 134 -6.84 -14.43 -12.67
CA LYS A 134 -6.85 -14.99 -11.30
C LYS A 134 -5.93 -14.26 -10.32
N LEU A 135 -5.61 -13.00 -10.60
CA LEU A 135 -4.78 -12.17 -9.71
C LEU A 135 -5.59 -11.66 -8.49
N ASP A 136 -6.92 -11.81 -8.51
CA ASP A 136 -7.77 -11.66 -7.33
C ASP A 136 -7.65 -12.85 -6.35
N LYS A 137 -7.06 -13.98 -6.77
CA LYS A 137 -6.91 -15.21 -5.97
C LYS A 137 -5.54 -15.36 -5.31
N LEU A 138 -4.70 -14.32 -5.31
CA LEU A 138 -3.41 -14.37 -4.60
C LEU A 138 -3.64 -14.67 -3.10
N ILE A 139 -2.74 -15.47 -2.52
CA ILE A 139 -2.78 -15.80 -1.09
C ILE A 139 -2.81 -14.51 -0.26
N SER A 140 -3.71 -14.44 0.71
CA SER A 140 -3.85 -13.24 1.55
C SER A 140 -2.71 -13.16 2.58
N PRO A 141 -2.23 -11.95 2.94
CA PRO A 141 -1.04 -11.81 3.80
C PRO A 141 -1.26 -12.32 5.23
N ASP A 142 -2.49 -12.37 5.72
CA ASP A 142 -2.87 -13.03 6.97
C ASP A 142 -2.62 -14.54 6.92
N LYS A 143 -2.98 -15.21 5.81
CA LYS A 143 -2.70 -16.63 5.63
C LYS A 143 -1.20 -16.88 5.53
N VAL A 144 -0.46 -16.00 4.86
CA VAL A 144 1.00 -16.11 4.77
C VAL A 144 1.62 -16.08 6.18
N LEU A 145 1.18 -15.15 7.04
CA LEU A 145 1.75 -14.96 8.37
C LEU A 145 1.24 -15.97 9.41
N LEU A 146 -0.03 -16.37 9.34
CA LEU A 146 -0.71 -17.04 10.46
C LEU A 146 -1.04 -18.52 10.21
N LYS A 147 -1.13 -18.98 8.95
CA LYS A 147 -1.48 -20.38 8.64
C LYS A 147 -0.43 -21.33 9.22
N ASP A 148 -0.86 -22.39 9.90
CA ASP A 148 0.03 -23.27 10.67
C ASP A 148 1.17 -23.89 9.85
N ASN A 149 0.84 -24.47 8.69
CA ASN A 149 1.79 -25.18 7.86
C ASN A 149 2.53 -24.23 6.90
N TRP A 150 3.81 -23.98 7.15
CA TRP A 150 4.66 -23.15 6.28
C TRP A 150 4.82 -23.77 4.89
N LYS A 151 4.94 -25.09 4.78
CA LYS A 151 5.19 -25.75 3.49
C LYS A 151 4.06 -25.49 2.50
N GLU A 152 2.81 -25.55 2.98
CA GLU A 152 1.64 -25.22 2.15
C GLU A 152 1.62 -23.76 1.71
N VAL A 153 1.99 -22.84 2.60
CA VAL A 153 2.09 -21.40 2.26
C VAL A 153 3.19 -21.17 1.22
N GLU A 154 4.34 -21.80 1.42
CA GLU A 154 5.47 -21.72 0.49
C GLU A 154 5.12 -22.30 -0.88
N ASP A 155 4.42 -23.43 -0.94
CA ASP A 155 3.96 -24.03 -2.20
C ASP A 155 2.93 -23.15 -2.92
N GLU A 156 2.01 -22.53 -2.18
CA GLU A 156 1.05 -21.59 -2.73
C GLU A 156 1.77 -20.35 -3.29
N LEU A 157 2.71 -19.76 -2.54
CA LEU A 157 3.57 -18.65 -3.00
C LEU A 157 4.39 -19.03 -4.24
N LYS A 158 5.01 -20.21 -4.26
CA LYS A 158 5.74 -20.74 -5.43
C LYS A 158 4.84 -20.88 -6.65
N SER A 159 3.61 -21.32 -6.46
CA SER A 159 2.67 -21.52 -7.56
C SER A 159 2.24 -20.21 -8.23
N ILE A 160 2.14 -19.11 -7.47
CA ILE A 160 1.73 -17.80 -7.99
C ILE A 160 2.90 -16.94 -8.48
N ILE A 161 4.06 -17.02 -7.83
CA ILE A 161 5.26 -16.24 -8.19
C ILE A 161 6.07 -16.93 -9.28
N GLY A 162 6.03 -18.27 -9.36
CA GLY A 162 6.83 -19.02 -10.31
C GLY A 162 8.33 -19.07 -9.97
N SER A 163 9.12 -19.63 -10.87
CA SER A 163 10.58 -19.77 -10.73
C SER A 163 11.26 -19.81 -12.10
N GLY A 164 12.57 -19.51 -12.14
CA GLY A 164 13.34 -19.48 -13.38
C GLY A 164 12.72 -18.52 -14.41
N ASP A 165 12.55 -19.00 -15.64
CA ASP A 165 11.98 -18.20 -16.74
C ASP A 165 10.49 -17.85 -16.53
N ALA A 166 9.78 -18.58 -15.68
CA ALA A 166 8.38 -18.32 -15.34
C ALA A 166 8.22 -17.38 -14.13
N TYR A 167 9.30 -16.79 -13.64
CA TYR A 167 9.28 -15.92 -12.47
C TYR A 167 8.54 -14.60 -12.72
N ARG A 168 7.52 -14.35 -11.92
CA ARG A 168 6.68 -13.14 -11.94
C ARG A 168 7.13 -12.16 -10.87
N ALA A 169 8.11 -11.34 -11.24
CA ALA A 169 8.67 -10.31 -10.36
C ALA A 169 7.62 -9.28 -9.91
N ASP A 170 6.64 -8.97 -10.75
CA ASP A 170 5.51 -8.10 -10.43
C ASP A 170 4.68 -8.68 -9.26
N ILE A 171 4.29 -9.95 -9.35
CA ILE A 171 3.54 -10.64 -8.28
C ILE A 171 4.39 -10.76 -7.02
N ALA A 172 5.68 -11.07 -7.15
CA ALA A 172 6.59 -11.16 -6.01
C ALA A 172 6.69 -9.84 -5.22
N ASN A 173 6.78 -8.70 -5.92
CA ASN A 173 6.81 -7.38 -5.29
C ASN A 173 5.48 -7.05 -4.60
N VAL A 174 4.34 -7.34 -5.25
CA VAL A 174 3.01 -7.17 -4.62
C VAL A 174 2.94 -7.98 -3.34
N MET A 175 3.26 -9.27 -3.40
CA MET A 175 3.23 -10.15 -2.23
C MET A 175 4.17 -9.66 -1.12
N ALA A 176 5.37 -9.21 -1.45
CA ALA A 176 6.30 -8.65 -0.49
C ALA A 176 5.71 -7.43 0.24
N THR A 177 5.19 -6.43 -0.50
CA THR A 177 4.56 -5.23 0.07
C THR A 177 3.37 -5.59 0.97
N ARG A 178 2.50 -6.49 0.51
CA ARG A 178 1.34 -6.98 1.28
C ARG A 178 1.76 -7.66 2.59
N ILE A 179 2.75 -8.56 2.52
CA ILE A 179 3.28 -9.30 3.68
C ILE A 179 3.93 -8.33 4.68
N ILE A 180 4.72 -7.36 4.21
CA ILE A 180 5.34 -6.34 5.06
C ILE A 180 4.26 -5.56 5.80
N ASN A 181 3.29 -4.98 5.07
CA ASN A 181 2.25 -4.14 5.63
C ASN A 181 1.44 -4.88 6.69
N TYR A 182 1.03 -6.12 6.38
CA TYR A 182 0.29 -6.95 7.33
C TYR A 182 1.14 -7.31 8.55
N THR A 183 2.39 -7.71 8.37
CA THR A 183 3.29 -8.11 9.48
C THR A 183 3.55 -6.96 10.44
N VAL A 184 3.82 -5.76 9.91
CA VAL A 184 4.02 -4.55 10.72
C VAL A 184 2.72 -4.18 11.43
N ASN A 185 1.59 -4.13 10.72
CA ASN A 185 0.29 -3.81 11.32
C ASN A 185 -0.14 -4.82 12.40
N TYR A 186 0.11 -6.11 12.17
CA TYR A 186 -0.11 -7.17 13.16
C TYR A 186 0.69 -6.89 14.43
N SER A 187 1.96 -6.52 14.30
CA SER A 187 2.84 -6.22 15.44
C SER A 187 2.40 -4.99 16.25
N LEU A 188 1.65 -4.05 15.68
CA LEU A 188 1.16 -2.88 16.41
C LEU A 188 0.05 -3.25 17.40
N ASN A 189 -0.78 -4.23 17.03
CA ASN A 189 -1.98 -4.58 17.79
C ASN A 189 -1.88 -5.95 18.49
N ASN A 190 -0.85 -6.74 18.22
CA ASN A 190 -0.69 -8.10 18.74
C ASN A 190 0.74 -8.37 19.23
N ASP A 191 0.90 -9.41 20.03
CA ASP A 191 2.20 -9.91 20.44
C ASP A 191 2.88 -10.69 19.30
N VAL A 192 4.17 -10.40 19.08
CA VAL A 192 4.99 -11.14 18.14
C VAL A 192 5.57 -12.35 18.86
N THR A 193 4.86 -13.48 18.76
CA THR A 193 5.27 -14.75 19.36
C THR A 193 6.45 -15.38 18.62
N GLN A 194 7.09 -16.39 19.22
CA GLN A 194 8.16 -17.14 18.55
C GLN A 194 7.69 -17.76 17.23
N LYS A 195 6.44 -18.25 17.15
CA LYS A 195 5.86 -18.77 15.92
C LYS A 195 5.81 -17.73 14.80
N ILE A 196 5.48 -16.48 15.13
CA ILE A 196 5.49 -15.36 14.15
C ILE A 196 6.92 -15.05 13.73
N MET A 197 7.88 -15.04 14.67
CA MET A 197 9.29 -14.83 14.37
C MET A 197 9.85 -15.92 13.44
N ASP A 198 9.51 -17.18 13.69
CA ASP A 198 9.90 -18.32 12.86
C ASP A 198 9.27 -18.22 11.47
N ARG A 199 8.00 -17.76 11.40
CA ARG A 199 7.32 -17.51 10.13
C ARG A 199 8.01 -16.41 9.32
N VAL A 200 8.28 -15.26 9.92
CA VAL A 200 8.98 -14.15 9.25
C VAL A 200 10.36 -14.59 8.79
N THR A 201 11.09 -15.33 9.64
CA THR A 201 12.37 -15.95 9.26
C THR A 201 12.21 -16.81 8.02
N SER A 202 11.23 -17.72 7.99
CA SER A 202 10.97 -18.61 6.86
C SER A 202 10.68 -17.81 5.57
N ILE A 203 9.86 -16.76 5.67
CA ILE A 203 9.54 -15.85 4.56
C ILE A 203 10.79 -15.16 4.00
N VAL A 204 11.66 -14.63 4.86
CA VAL A 204 12.86 -13.90 4.39
C VAL A 204 14.03 -14.82 4.04
N THR A 205 13.95 -16.13 4.33
CA THR A 205 14.98 -17.11 3.95
C THR A 205 14.60 -18.00 2.79
N THR A 206 13.33 -18.04 2.39
CA THR A 206 12.85 -18.88 1.27
C THR A 206 13.51 -18.51 -0.07
N ASP A 207 13.47 -19.44 -1.01
CA ASP A 207 13.94 -19.27 -2.39
C ASP A 207 12.88 -18.63 -3.32
N VAL A 208 11.62 -18.48 -2.86
CA VAL A 208 10.54 -17.86 -3.65
C VAL A 208 10.81 -16.41 -4.01
N PHE A 209 11.43 -15.65 -3.11
CA PHE A 209 11.73 -14.24 -3.33
C PHE A 209 13.20 -14.07 -3.71
N THR A 210 13.46 -13.15 -4.63
CA THR A 210 14.84 -12.73 -4.95
C THR A 210 15.52 -12.13 -3.72
N PHE A 211 16.85 -12.11 -3.72
CA PHE A 211 17.62 -11.56 -2.60
C PHE A 211 17.21 -10.12 -2.26
N ASP A 212 17.06 -9.25 -3.28
CA ASP A 212 16.71 -7.85 -3.07
C ASP A 212 15.33 -7.67 -2.42
N ILE A 213 14.34 -8.47 -2.82
CA ILE A 213 13.01 -8.47 -2.21
C ILE A 213 13.10 -8.93 -0.75
N LYS A 214 13.82 -10.01 -0.46
CA LYS A 214 13.98 -10.53 0.91
C LYS A 214 14.69 -9.52 1.81
N TYR A 215 15.74 -8.88 1.30
CA TYR A 215 16.46 -7.82 1.99
C TYR A 215 15.53 -6.64 2.31
N HIS A 216 14.76 -6.19 1.32
CA HIS A 216 13.77 -5.12 1.51
C HIS A 216 12.72 -5.50 2.57
N MET A 217 12.13 -6.69 2.48
CA MET A 217 11.16 -7.19 3.45
C MET A 217 11.73 -7.19 4.86
N LEU A 218 12.91 -7.77 5.06
CA LEU A 218 13.58 -7.84 6.36
C LEU A 218 13.80 -6.44 6.93
N LYS A 219 14.39 -5.53 6.14
CA LYS A 219 14.72 -4.18 6.58
C LYS A 219 13.47 -3.38 6.95
N THR A 220 12.40 -3.48 6.15
CA THR A 220 11.16 -2.75 6.40
C THR A 220 10.42 -3.30 7.62
N ILE A 221 10.36 -4.62 7.80
CA ILE A 221 9.76 -5.25 8.99
C ILE A 221 10.52 -4.86 10.27
N LEU A 222 11.85 -4.94 10.25
CA LEU A 222 12.68 -4.53 11.39
C LEU A 222 12.47 -3.06 11.76
N ASN A 223 12.40 -2.17 10.76
CA ASN A 223 12.19 -0.75 11.01
C ASN A 223 10.75 -0.40 11.40
N GLY A 224 9.76 -1.20 10.98
CA GLY A 224 8.35 -1.01 11.32
C GLY A 224 8.05 -1.23 12.80
N ASN A 225 8.78 -2.13 13.47
CA ASN A 225 8.70 -2.32 14.92
C ASN A 225 9.98 -2.94 15.50
N LYS A 226 11.00 -2.11 15.71
CA LYS A 226 12.33 -2.55 16.14
C LYS A 226 12.30 -3.40 17.41
N ASP A 227 11.52 -2.98 18.40
CA ASP A 227 11.47 -3.64 19.70
C ASP A 227 10.92 -5.07 19.59
N LYS A 228 9.88 -5.27 18.78
CA LYS A 228 9.26 -6.60 18.62
C LYS A 228 10.04 -7.52 17.68
N PHE A 229 10.72 -6.98 16.66
CA PHE A 229 11.41 -7.79 15.65
C PHE A 229 12.93 -7.90 15.85
N ALA A 230 13.54 -7.24 16.84
CA ALA A 230 14.98 -7.28 17.09
C ALA A 230 15.56 -8.70 17.17
N LYS A 231 14.79 -9.66 17.73
CA LYS A 231 15.22 -11.06 17.87
C LYS A 231 15.40 -11.80 16.53
N LEU A 232 14.90 -11.27 15.41
CA LEU A 232 15.14 -11.86 14.07
C LEU A 232 16.64 -11.88 13.76
N MET A 233 17.38 -10.88 14.25
CA MET A 233 18.83 -10.74 14.04
C MET A 233 19.67 -11.78 14.80
N ILE A 234 19.06 -12.60 15.67
CA ILE A 234 19.75 -13.73 16.31
C ILE A 234 19.93 -14.88 15.30
N ASN A 235 19.03 -15.00 14.31
CA ASN A 235 19.16 -16.03 13.29
C ASN A 235 20.35 -15.70 12.36
N PRO A 236 21.36 -16.59 12.22
CA PRO A 236 22.55 -16.30 11.43
C PRO A 236 22.28 -15.99 9.95
N ALA A 237 21.30 -16.66 9.34
CA ALA A 237 20.94 -16.43 7.94
C ALA A 237 20.31 -15.04 7.75
N VAL A 238 19.48 -14.61 8.70
CA VAL A 238 18.86 -13.28 8.70
C VAL A 238 19.89 -12.20 8.97
N ALA A 239 20.77 -12.40 9.96
CA ALA A 239 21.84 -11.46 10.29
C ALA A 239 22.80 -11.25 9.10
N GLN A 240 23.17 -12.33 8.40
CA GLN A 240 24.02 -12.25 7.22
C GLN A 240 23.36 -11.46 6.08
N MET A 241 22.03 -11.59 5.92
CA MET A 241 21.27 -10.82 4.92
C MET A 241 21.25 -9.33 5.25
N ALA A 242 21.11 -8.95 6.52
CA ALA A 242 21.02 -7.56 6.94
C ALA A 242 22.34 -6.74 6.83
N VAL A 243 23.49 -7.41 6.76
CA VAL A 243 24.83 -6.78 6.74
C VAL A 243 25.39 -6.61 5.32
N LYS A 244 24.85 -7.35 4.34
CA LYS A 244 25.20 -7.19 2.92
C LYS A 244 24.45 -6.01 2.30
#